data_AF-A0A3E2CSX5-F1
#
_entry.id   AF-A0A3E2CSX5-F1
#
_cell.length_a   1.000
_cell.length_b   1.000
_cell.length_c   1.000
_cell.angle_alpha   90.00
_cell.angle_beta   90.00
_cell.angle_gamma   90.00
#
_symmetry.space_group_name_H-M   'P 1'
#
loop_
_entity.id
_entity.type
_entity.pdbx_description
1 polymer ?
#
loop_
_entity_poly.entity_id
_entity_poly.type
_entity_poly.pdbx_seq_one_letter_code
_entity_poly.pdbx_strand_id
1 'polypeptide(L)' 'DSREDDELINTLIHSAEKLCQGVARKNDSSLISENFDEYRLAVLYATGYLYEHREEADHHALTLTLRSMLFTVRKTGF' A
#
# COMPACT_ATOMS: atom_id res chain seq x y z
N ASP A 1 -10.66 -21.37 -8.37
CA ASP A 1 -12.10 -21.04 -8.26
C ASP A 1 -12.17 -19.53 -8.11
N SER A 2 -12.99 -18.80 -8.86
CA SER A 2 -12.86 -17.31 -8.92
C SER A 2 -13.06 -16.63 -7.57
N ARG A 3 -13.80 -17.27 -6.67
CA ARG A 3 -14.07 -16.76 -5.32
C ARG A 3 -12.84 -16.77 -4.41
N GLU A 4 -12.00 -17.79 -4.52
CA GLU A 4 -10.75 -17.87 -3.74
C GLU A 4 -9.76 -16.79 -4.20
N ASP A 5 -9.70 -16.52 -5.52
CA ASP A 5 -8.89 -15.45 -6.07
C ASP A 5 -9.39 -14.07 -5.61
N ASP A 6 -10.72 -13.86 -5.59
CA ASP A 6 -11.32 -12.62 -5.07
C ASP A 6 -11.02 -12.41 -3.58
N GLU A 7 -11.14 -13.46 -2.75
CA GLU A 7 -10.82 -13.42 -1.33
C GLU A 7 -9.34 -13.12 -1.07
N LEU A 8 -8.46 -13.73 -1.86
CA LEU A 8 -7.03 -13.47 -1.82
C LEU A 8 -6.72 -12.01 -2.18
N ILE A 9 -7.23 -11.52 -3.31
CA ILE A 9 -7.00 -10.14 -3.77
C ILE A 9 -7.48 -9.15 -2.72
N ASN A 10 -8.66 -9.35 -2.12
CA ASN A 10 -9.15 -8.49 -1.04
C ASN A 10 -8.22 -8.49 0.18
N THR A 11 -7.70 -9.66 0.56
CA THR A 11 -6.73 -9.78 1.66
C THR A 11 -5.43 -9.03 1.37
N LEU A 12 -4.96 -9.08 0.12
CA LEU A 12 -3.75 -8.38 -0.32
C LEU A 12 -3.96 -6.86 -0.35
N ILE A 13 -5.11 -6.39 -0.83
CA ILE A 13 -5.48 -4.96 -0.81
C ILE A 13 -5.45 -4.46 0.64
N HIS A 14 -6.11 -5.18 1.56
CA HIS A 14 -6.13 -4.77 2.96
C HIS A 14 -4.73 -4.72 3.60
N SER A 15 -3.88 -5.69 3.25
CA SER A 15 -2.49 -5.72 3.70
C SER A 15 -1.68 -4.55 3.14
N ALA A 16 -1.87 -4.23 1.85
CA ALA A 16 -1.23 -3.11 1.17
C ALA A 16 -1.65 -1.75 1.77
N GLU A 17 -2.93 -1.55 2.09
CA GLU A 17 -3.44 -0.38 2.80
C GLU A 17 -2.72 -0.19 4.14
N LYS A 18 -2.63 -1.24 4.96
CA LYS A 18 -1.93 -1.20 6.26
C LYS A 18 -0.45 -0.88 6.13
N LEU A 19 0.23 -1.45 5.13
CA LEU A 19 1.64 -1.13 4.86
C LEU A 19 1.80 0.35 4.48
N CYS A 20 0.96 0.84 3.57
CA CYS A 20 1.01 2.24 3.11
C CYS A 20 0.72 3.22 4.25
N GLN A 21 -0.28 2.94 5.10
CA GLN A 21 -0.57 3.71 6.32
C GLN A 21 0.63 3.76 7.27
N GLY A 22 1.26 2.61 7.54
CA GLY A 22 2.43 2.52 8.40
C GLY A 22 3.62 3.31 7.88
N VAL A 23 3.86 3.25 6.56
CA VAL A 23 4.94 3.99 5.88
C VAL A 23 4.67 5.50 5.87
N ALA A 24 3.44 5.92 5.57
CA ALA A 24 3.02 7.32 5.56
C ALA A 24 2.89 7.91 6.97
N ARG A 25 2.72 7.07 8.00
CA ARG A 25 2.41 7.45 9.39
C ARG A 25 1.11 8.27 9.49
N LYS A 26 0.12 7.94 8.67
CA LYS A 26 -1.22 8.54 8.63
C LYS A 26 -2.30 7.45 8.61
N ASN A 27 -3.49 7.79 9.06
CA ASN A 27 -4.67 6.92 9.00
C ASN A 27 -5.44 7.11 7.69
N ASP A 28 -6.38 6.22 7.40
CA ASP A 28 -7.19 6.24 6.16
C ASP A 28 -7.88 7.58 5.93
N SER A 29 -8.48 8.17 6.97
CA SER A 29 -9.24 9.42 6.85
C SER A 29 -8.37 10.55 6.29
N SER A 30 -7.16 10.77 6.83
CA SER A 30 -6.25 11.82 6.35
C SER A 30 -5.67 11.50 4.97
N LEU A 31 -5.34 10.23 4.71
CA LEU A 31 -4.78 9.80 3.43
C LEU A 31 -5.80 9.97 2.30
N ILE A 32 -7.05 9.59 2.55
CA ILE A 32 -8.13 9.69 1.57
C ILE A 32 -8.55 11.15 1.36
N SER A 33 -8.49 12.02 2.37
CA SER A 33 -8.90 13.42 2.20
C SER A 33 -7.86 14.30 1.53
N GLU A 34 -6.56 14.07 1.77
CA GLU A 34 -5.48 14.97 1.35
C GLU A 34 -4.61 14.43 0.22
N ASN A 35 -4.51 13.10 0.10
CA ASN A 35 -3.50 12.44 -0.73
C ASN A 35 -4.03 11.15 -1.37
N PHE A 36 -5.31 11.15 -1.79
CA PHE A 36 -5.98 9.94 -2.25
C PHE A 36 -5.27 9.30 -3.45
N ASP A 37 -4.78 10.10 -4.40
CA ASP A 37 -4.17 9.59 -5.62
C ASP A 37 -2.81 8.93 -5.34
N GLU A 38 -1.94 9.57 -4.55
CA GLU A 38 -0.66 8.97 -4.16
C GLU A 38 -0.86 7.74 -3.28
N TYR A 39 -1.80 7.80 -2.33
CA TYR A 39 -2.13 6.67 -1.47
C TYR A 39 -2.67 5.50 -2.29
N ARG A 40 -3.64 5.75 -3.18
CA ARG A 40 -4.23 4.73 -4.06
C ARG A 40 -3.18 4.10 -4.96
N LEU A 41 -2.29 4.89 -5.55
CA LEU A 41 -1.21 4.36 -6.39
C LEU A 41 -0.26 3.46 -5.60
N ALA A 42 0.13 3.86 -4.38
CA ALA A 42 0.98 3.06 -3.50
C ALA A 42 0.31 1.74 -3.08
N VAL A 43 -0.99 1.76 -2.75
CA VAL A 43 -1.78 0.57 -2.41
C VAL A 43 -1.86 -0.38 -3.61
N LEU A 44 -2.13 0.12 -4.81
CA LEU A 44 -2.17 -0.71 -6.02
C LEU A 44 -0.82 -1.35 -6.33
N TYR A 45 0.27 -0.58 -6.19
CA TYR A 45 1.62 -1.11 -6.37
C TYR A 45 1.94 -2.22 -5.34
N ALA A 46 1.68 -1.99 -4.06
CA ALA A 46 1.90 -3.00 -3.02
C ALA A 46 1.03 -4.24 -3.22
N THR A 47 -0.23 -4.08 -3.64
CA THR A 47 -1.12 -5.20 -3.94
C THR A 47 -0.54 -6.08 -5.04
N GLY A 48 -0.11 -5.48 -6.16
CA GLY A 48 0.52 -6.20 -7.27
C GLY A 48 1.81 -6.90 -6.84
N TYR A 49 2.66 -6.20 -6.08
CA TYR A 49 3.91 -6.77 -5.56
C TYR A 49 3.67 -8.01 -4.70
N LEU A 50 2.74 -7.92 -3.74
CA LEU A 50 2.40 -9.04 -2.86
C LEU A 50 1.74 -10.20 -3.63
N TYR A 51 0.96 -9.89 -4.67
CA TYR A 51 0.36 -10.91 -5.53
C TYR A 51 1.41 -11.67 -6.36
N GLU A 52 2.45 -11.00 -6.83
CA GLU A 52 3.53 -11.61 -7.61
C GLU A 52 4.55 -12.36 -6.73
N HIS A 53 4.79 -11.89 -5.51
CA HIS A 53 5.84 -12.40 -4.60
C HIS A 53 5.25 -13.14 -3.39
N ARG A 54 4.28 -14.03 -3.63
CA ARG A 54 3.56 -14.75 -2.55
C ARG A 54 4.42 -15.76 -1.78
N GLU A 55 5.44 -16.31 -2.42
CA GLU A 55 6.31 -17.33 -1.82
C GLU A 55 7.49 -16.72 -1.07
N GLU A 56 8.12 -15.70 -1.66
CA GLU A 56 9.26 -14.98 -1.08
C GLU A 56 9.16 -13.48 -1.40
N ALA A 57 8.70 -12.69 -0.43
CA ALA A 57 8.62 -11.23 -0.54
C ALA A 57 9.82 -10.55 0.15
N ASP A 58 10.56 -9.73 -0.59
CA ASP A 58 11.50 -8.77 0.03
C ASP A 58 10.71 -7.56 0.57
N HIS A 59 10.33 -7.64 1.85
CA HIS A 59 9.60 -6.57 2.52
C HIS A 59 10.46 -5.31 2.75
N HIS A 60 11.80 -5.43 2.75
CA HIS A 60 12.68 -4.27 2.89
C HIS A 60 12.64 -3.42 1.62
N ALA A 61 12.82 -4.06 0.46
CA ALA A 61 12.73 -3.41 -0.85
C ALA A 61 11.35 -2.77 -1.06
N LEU A 62 10.27 -3.51 -0.76
CA LEU A 62 8.91 -3.00 -0.84
C LEU A 62 8.72 -1.75 0.04
N THR A 63 9.20 -1.79 1.28
CA THR A 63 9.07 -0.65 2.21
C THR A 63 9.84 0.59 1.71
N LEU A 64 11.00 0.40 1.08
CA LEU A 64 11.79 1.51 0.53
C LEU A 64 11.08 2.16 -0.66
N THR A 65 10.48 1.36 -1.55
CA THR A 65 9.67 1.85 -2.67
C THR A 65 8.46 2.62 -2.16
N LEU A 66 7.69 2.04 -1.23
CA LEU A 66 6.52 2.69 -0.64
C LEU A 66 6.89 4.02 0.04
N ARG A 67 8.04 4.08 0.72
CA ARG A 67 8.52 5.32 1.35
C ARG A 67 8.78 6.42 0.31
N SER A 68 9.27 6.05 -0.86
CA SER A 68 9.53 6.97 -1.95
C SER A 68 8.23 7.47 -2.57
N MET A 69 7.27 6.57 -2.80
CA MET A 69 5.94 6.91 -3.33
C MET A 69 5.14 7.80 -2.37
N LEU A 70 5.21 7.53 -1.07
CA LEU A 70 4.44 8.23 -0.03
C LEU A 70 5.21 9.38 0.63
N PHE A 71 6.35 9.79 0.05
CA PHE A 71 7.20 10.82 0.65
C PHE A 71 6.52 12.18 0.75
N THR A 72 5.77 12.56 -0.29
CA THR A 72 4.99 13.81 -0.35
C THR A 72 3.87 13.81 0.68
N VAL A 73 3.17 12.67 0.81
CA VAL A 73 2.10 12.43 1.77
C VAL A 73 2.57 12.56 3.22
N ARG A 74 3.80 12.16 3.53
CA ARG A 74 4.38 12.29 4.87
C ARG A 74 4.75 13.74 5.24
N LYS A 75 4.87 14.64 4.24
CA LYS A 75 5.42 16.00 4.39
C LYS A 75 4.38 17.12 4.35
N THR A 76 3.09 16.84 4.20
CA THR A 76 2.01 17.85 4.06
C THR A 76 1.68 18.62 5.35
N GLY A 77 2.70 19.09 6.08
CA GLY A 77 2.55 19.91 7.29
C GLY A 77 3.61 21.01 7.40
N PHE A 78 3.92 21.70 6.29
CA PHE A 78 4.75 22.91 6.30
C PHE A 78 3.90 24.17 6.23
#